data_AF-A0A7S3WIP7-F1
#
_entry.id   AF-A0A7S3WIP7-F1
#
_cell.length_a   1.000
_cell.length_b   1.000
_cell.length_c   1.000
_cell.angle_alpha   90.00
_cell.angle_beta   90.00
_cell.angle_gamma   90.00
#
_symmetry.space_group_name_H-M   'P 1'
#
loop_
_entity.id
_entity.type
_entity.pdbx_description
1 polymer ?
#
loop_
_entity_poly.entity_id
_entity_poly.type
_entity_poly.pdbx_seq_one_letter_code
_entity_poly.pdbx_strand_id
1 'polypeptide(L)'
;SRAEKVSELSALIANAAHLVVFTGAGISTSTGIPDFRGPNGVWTCQRRGKQMPKASTPFAQARPSYTHMALLALQREGRLKYLCSQNVDCLHLRSGFPREQMS
;
A
#
# COMPACT_ATOMS: atom_id res chain seq x y z
N SER A 1 -12.50 -11.22 -16.33
CA SER A 1 -12.49 -11.77 -14.95
C SER A 1 -11.39 -11.11 -14.09
N ARG A 2 -11.32 -11.41 -12.78
CA ARG A 2 -10.19 -10.96 -11.93
C ARG A 2 -8.86 -11.53 -12.44
N ALA A 3 -8.84 -12.80 -12.84
CA ALA A 3 -7.64 -13.47 -13.34
C ALA A 3 -7.10 -12.81 -14.62
N GLU A 4 -7.98 -12.49 -15.58
CA GLU A 4 -7.58 -11.77 -16.81
C GLU A 4 -6.92 -10.43 -16.50
N LYS A 5 -7.53 -9.61 -15.63
CA LYS A 5 -6.97 -8.29 -15.25
C LYS A 5 -5.61 -8.40 -14.56
N VAL A 6 -5.40 -9.43 -13.74
CA VAL A 6 -4.09 -9.68 -13.10
C VAL A 6 -3.07 -10.13 -14.14
N SER A 7 -3.46 -10.96 -15.10
CA SER A 7 -2.60 -11.38 -16.21
C SER A 7 -2.18 -10.18 -17.07
N GLU A 8 -3.12 -9.32 -17.42
CA GLU A 8 -2.88 -8.08 -18.16
C GLU A 8 -1.93 -7.15 -17.41
N LEU A 9 -2.17 -6.90 -16.11
CA LEU A 9 -1.27 -6.10 -15.28
C LEU A 9 0.14 -6.70 -15.21
N SER A 10 0.25 -8.02 -15.08
CA SER A 10 1.55 -8.72 -15.07
C SER A 10 2.32 -8.45 -16.37
N ALA A 11 1.65 -8.53 -17.52
CA ALA A 11 2.26 -8.24 -18.82
C ALA A 11 2.66 -6.76 -18.95
N LEU A 12 1.86 -5.81 -18.45
CA LEU A 12 2.21 -4.39 -18.43
C LEU A 12 3.46 -4.14 -17.57
N ILE A 13 3.55 -4.78 -16.40
CA ILE A 13 4.74 -4.66 -15.53
C ILE A 13 5.96 -5.32 -16.21
N ALA A 14 5.77 -6.45 -16.91
CA ALA A 14 6.84 -7.15 -17.68
C ALA A 14 7.47 -6.28 -18.75
N ASN A 15 6.65 -5.50 -19.45
CA ASN A 15 7.10 -4.70 -20.60
C ASN A 15 7.42 -3.24 -20.27
N ALA A 16 7.18 -2.80 -19.03
CA ALA A 16 7.44 -1.42 -18.62
C ALA A 16 8.94 -1.14 -18.54
N ALA A 17 9.42 -0.13 -19.27
CA ALA A 17 10.79 0.38 -19.11
C ALA A 17 11.01 1.05 -17.74
N HIS A 18 9.98 1.75 -17.23
CA HIS A 18 10.01 2.44 -15.95
C HIS A 18 8.68 2.27 -15.21
N LEU A 19 8.64 1.36 -14.23
CA LEU A 19 7.48 1.21 -13.36
C LEU A 19 7.55 2.21 -12.20
N VAL A 20 6.49 3.00 -12.04
CA VAL A 20 6.25 3.84 -10.87
C VAL A 20 4.95 3.38 -10.19
N VAL A 21 4.97 3.24 -8.87
CA VAL A 21 3.79 2.80 -8.10
C VAL A 21 3.33 3.89 -7.15
N PHE A 22 2.03 4.16 -7.14
CA PHE A 22 1.37 5.05 -6.19
C PHE A 22 0.63 4.22 -5.13
N THR A 23 0.86 4.53 -3.86
CA THR A 23 0.23 3.82 -2.74
C THR A 23 -0.53 4.76 -1.82
N GLY A 24 -1.61 4.24 -1.24
CA GLY A 24 -2.43 4.92 -0.24
C GLY A 24 -2.89 3.95 0.85
N ALA A 25 -3.69 4.44 1.80
CA ALA A 25 -3.97 3.74 3.05
C ALA A 25 -4.59 2.34 2.87
N GLY A 26 -5.20 2.08 1.71
CA GLY A 26 -5.77 0.77 1.36
C GLY A 26 -4.80 -0.40 1.51
N ILE A 27 -3.51 -0.23 1.17
CA ILE A 27 -2.52 -1.31 1.26
C ILE A 27 -2.14 -1.70 2.70
N SER A 28 -2.54 -0.87 3.68
CA SER A 28 -2.28 -1.04 5.11
C SER A 28 -3.50 -1.56 5.88
N THR A 29 -4.67 -1.65 5.24
CA THR A 29 -5.92 -2.10 5.89
C THR A 29 -5.81 -3.51 6.48
N SER A 30 -5.13 -4.43 5.80
CA SER A 30 -4.89 -5.80 6.26
C SER A 30 -3.90 -5.89 7.43
N THR A 31 -3.22 -4.79 7.77
CA THR A 31 -2.26 -4.72 8.90
C THR A 31 -2.91 -4.28 10.20
N GLY A 32 -4.21 -3.95 10.17
CA GLY A 32 -4.95 -3.42 11.32
C GLY A 32 -5.01 -1.90 11.40
N ILE A 33 -4.44 -1.19 10.42
CA ILE A 33 -4.54 0.27 10.30
C ILE A 33 -5.73 0.62 9.38
N PRO A 34 -6.74 1.37 9.83
CA PRO A 34 -7.88 1.71 9.00
C PRO A 34 -7.50 2.66 7.88
N ASP A 35 -8.24 2.60 6.76
CA ASP A 35 -8.14 3.63 5.74
C ASP A 35 -8.93 4.90 6.10
N PHE A 36 -8.88 5.87 5.21
CA PHE A 36 -9.57 7.14 5.38
C PHE A 36 -10.97 7.18 4.79
N ARG A 37 -11.19 6.57 3.61
CA ARG A 37 -12.40 6.80 2.79
C ARG A 37 -13.11 5.53 2.33
N GLY A 38 -12.67 4.35 2.75
CA GLY A 38 -13.36 3.09 2.50
C GLY A 38 -14.70 3.01 3.23
N PRO A 39 -15.42 1.88 3.10
CA PRO A 39 -16.76 1.71 3.71
C PRO A 39 -16.79 2.00 5.21
N ASN A 40 -15.70 1.66 5.91
CA ASN A 40 -15.48 1.88 7.34
C ASN A 40 -14.27 2.80 7.61
N GLY A 41 -13.90 3.67 6.66
CA GLY A 41 -12.76 4.58 6.80
C GLY A 41 -13.02 5.73 7.76
N VAL A 42 -11.96 6.36 8.28
CA VAL A 42 -12.04 7.45 9.28
C VAL A 42 -13.01 8.57 8.87
N TRP A 43 -12.83 9.14 7.67
CA TRP A 43 -13.67 10.22 7.16
C TRP A 43 -15.06 9.74 6.71
N THR A 44 -15.20 8.46 6.37
CA THR A 44 -16.51 7.88 6.05
C THR A 44 -17.36 7.73 7.30
N CYS A 45 -16.79 7.21 8.40
CA CYS A 45 -17.49 7.09 9.67
C CYS A 45 -17.79 8.47 10.28
N GLN A 46 -16.83 9.39 10.28
CA GLN A 46 -17.02 10.75 10.78
C GLN A 46 -18.19 11.45 10.07
N ARG A 47 -18.21 11.45 8.72
CA ARG A 47 -19.31 12.07 7.94
C ARG A 47 -20.67 11.43 8.18
N ARG A 48 -20.70 10.16 8.60
CA ARG A 48 -21.94 9.41 8.90
C ARG A 48 -22.35 9.49 10.37
N GLY A 49 -21.63 10.23 11.22
CA GLY A 49 -21.85 10.23 12.66
C GLY A 49 -21.65 8.86 13.32
N LYS A 50 -20.91 7.96 12.67
CA LYS A 50 -20.59 6.63 13.20
C LYS A 50 -19.32 6.68 14.02
N GLN A 51 -19.17 5.71 14.93
CA GLN A 51 -17.91 5.46 15.63
C GLN A 51 -16.76 5.35 14.62
N MET A 52 -15.72 6.16 14.81
CA MET A 52 -14.52 6.09 13.99
C MET A 52 -13.83 4.73 14.16
N PRO A 53 -13.32 4.13 13.07
CA PRO A 53 -12.56 2.90 13.15
C PRO A 53 -11.32 3.12 14.02
N LYS A 54 -11.05 2.16 14.91
CA LYS A 54 -9.81 2.14 15.67
C LYS A 54 -8.84 1.20 14.99
N ALA A 55 -7.55 1.51 15.07
CA ALA A 55 -6.53 0.55 14.67
C ALA A 55 -6.64 -0.68 15.59
N SER A 56 -6.64 -1.88 15.00
CA SER A 56 -6.65 -3.14 15.75
C SER A 56 -5.26 -3.52 16.26
N THR A 57 -4.23 -2.80 15.81
CA THR A 57 -2.85 -2.92 16.30
C THR A 57 -2.24 -1.53 16.51
N PRO A 58 -1.35 -1.34 17.50
CA PRO A 58 -0.54 -0.13 17.58
C PRO A 58 0.29 0.05 16.30
N PHE A 59 0.40 1.29 15.80
CA PHE A 59 1.18 1.60 14.59
C PHE A 59 2.61 1.06 14.64
N ALA A 60 3.27 1.17 15.80
CA ALA A 60 4.62 0.66 16.03
C ALA A 60 4.74 -0.87 15.90
N GLN A 61 3.64 -1.61 16.07
CA GLN A 61 3.59 -3.07 16.00
C GLN A 61 3.05 -3.59 14.65
N ALA A 62 2.33 -2.76 13.90
CA ALA A 62 1.83 -3.11 12.57
C ALA A 62 2.99 -3.61 11.68
N ARG A 63 2.82 -4.74 11.01
CA ARG A 63 3.83 -5.31 10.11
C ARG A 63 3.51 -4.93 8.65
N PRO A 64 4.53 -4.76 7.79
CA PRO A 64 4.29 -4.54 6.37
C PRO A 64 3.36 -5.62 5.79
N SER A 65 2.36 -5.21 5.00
CA SER A 65 1.45 -6.14 4.35
C SER A 65 2.13 -6.91 3.22
N TYR A 66 1.45 -7.94 2.70
CA TYR A 66 1.91 -8.66 1.50
C TYR A 66 2.20 -7.70 0.34
N THR A 67 1.38 -6.67 0.14
CA THR A 67 1.60 -5.67 -0.90
C THR A 67 2.88 -4.86 -0.67
N HIS A 68 3.20 -4.47 0.57
CA HIS A 68 4.47 -3.78 0.87
C HIS A 68 5.67 -4.68 0.51
N MET A 69 5.59 -5.96 0.87
CA MET A 69 6.66 -6.93 0.60
C MET A 69 6.78 -7.25 -0.90
N ALA A 70 5.67 -7.31 -1.64
CA ALA A 70 5.69 -7.50 -3.08
C ALA A 70 6.31 -6.31 -3.83
N LEU A 71 6.04 -5.08 -3.38
CA LEU A 71 6.67 -3.88 -3.93
C LEU A 71 8.18 -3.85 -3.65
N LEU A 72 8.59 -4.28 -2.46
CA LEU A 72 10.01 -4.48 -2.14
C LEU A 72 10.66 -5.53 -3.05
N ALA A 73 9.98 -6.64 -3.33
CA ALA A 73 10.49 -7.67 -4.25
C ALA A 73 10.69 -7.12 -5.67
N LEU A 74 9.71 -6.39 -6.20
CA LEU A 74 9.84 -5.73 -7.51
C LEU A 74 10.96 -4.68 -7.54
N GLN A 75 11.18 -3.97 -6.44
CA GLN A 75 12.30 -3.04 -6.30
C GLN A 75 13.64 -3.79 -6.32
N ARG A 76 13.77 -4.89 -5.57
CA ARG A 76 14.98 -5.72 -5.52
C ARG A 76 15.33 -6.37 -6.86
N GLU A 77 14.32 -6.69 -7.67
CA GLU A 77 14.50 -7.16 -9.05
C GLU A 77 14.84 -6.03 -10.05
N GLY A 78 14.92 -4.77 -9.58
CA GLY A 78 15.22 -3.61 -10.42
C GLY A 78 14.06 -3.16 -11.32
N ARG A 79 12.86 -3.71 -11.10
CA ARG A 79 11.69 -3.47 -11.96
C ARG A 79 10.91 -2.23 -11.54
N LEU A 80 10.77 -2.03 -10.23
CA LEU A 80 10.11 -0.85 -9.66
C LEU A 80 11.13 0.29 -9.52
N LYS A 81 10.94 1.36 -10.29
CA LYS A 81 11.87 2.49 -10.38
C LYS A 81 11.66 3.51 -9.26
N TYR A 82 10.39 3.75 -8.89
CA TYR A 82 10.05 4.71 -7.86
C TYR A 82 8.69 4.39 -7.21
N LEU A 83 8.55 4.73 -5.93
CA LEU A 83 7.31 4.57 -5.17
C LEU A 83 6.87 5.92 -4.60
N CYS A 84 5.66 6.35 -4.94
CA CYS A 84 5.04 7.54 -4.36
C CYS A 84 4.01 7.10 -3.31
N SER A 85 4.18 7.47 -2.05
CA SER A 85 3.25 7.12 -0.98
C SER A 85 2.52 8.32 -0.41
N GLN A 86 1.21 8.16 -0.19
CA GLN A 86 0.43 9.07 0.63
C GLN A 86 0.35 8.60 2.10
N ASN A 87 0.98 7.47 2.43
CA ASN A 87 0.87 6.86 3.75
C ASN A 87 1.81 7.52 4.75
N VAL A 88 1.31 7.69 5.97
CA VAL A 88 2.09 8.18 7.13
C VAL A 88 2.38 7.07 8.14
N ASP A 89 2.09 5.81 7.80
CA ASP A 89 2.24 4.64 8.67
C ASP A 89 3.67 4.07 8.75
N CYS A 90 4.58 4.60 7.92
CA CYS A 90 5.98 4.19 7.81
C CYS A 90 6.20 2.72 7.41
N LEU A 91 5.18 2.01 6.90
CA LEU A 91 5.31 0.57 6.61
C LEU A 91 6.19 0.26 5.40
N HIS A 92 6.34 1.17 4.43
CA HIS A 92 7.33 1.04 3.35
C HIS A 92 8.76 1.09 3.89
N LEU A 93 9.08 2.09 4.73
CA LEU A 93 10.41 2.18 5.36
C LEU A 93 10.70 0.95 6.23
N ARG A 94 9.71 0.49 7.00
CA ARG A 94 9.83 -0.67 7.88
C ARG A 94 9.85 -2.01 7.15
N SER A 95 9.43 -2.07 5.89
CA SER A 95 9.64 -3.25 5.05
C SER A 95 11.09 -3.37 4.57
N GLY A 96 11.87 -2.28 4.67
CA GLY A 96 13.21 -2.16 4.12
C GLY A 96 13.22 -1.56 2.71
N PHE A 97 12.15 -0.90 2.28
CA PHE A 97 12.11 -0.20 1.00
C PHE A 97 13.08 1.01 1.02
N PRO A 98 13.93 1.20 -0.01
CA PRO A 98 14.93 2.26 -0.05
C PRO A 98 14.32 3.67 -0.06
N ARG A 99 14.76 4.53 0.86
CA ARG A 99 14.21 5.88 1.04
C ARG A 99 14.47 6.78 -0.16
N GLU A 100 15.60 6.62 -0.81
CA GLU A 100 16.01 7.36 -1.98
C GLU A 100 15.17 7.04 -3.23
N GLN A 101 14.42 5.94 -3.21
CA GLN A 101 13.51 5.54 -4.30
C GLN A 101 12.03 5.71 -3.91
N MET A 102 11.75 6.48 -2.85
CA MET A 102 10.38 6.81 -2.45
C MET A 102 10.15 8.29 -2.15
N SER A 103 8.92 8.75 -2.38
CA SER A 103 8.38 10.03 -1.89
C SER A 103 7.18 9.86 -0.98
#